data_AF-A0A0G1BA08-F1
#
_entry.id   AF-A0A0G1BA08-F1
#
_cell.length_a   1.000
_cell.length_b   1.000
_cell.length_c   1.000
_cell.angle_alpha   90.00
_cell.angle_beta   90.00
_cell.angle_gamma   90.00
#
_symmetry.space_group_name_H-M   'P 1'
#
loop_
_entity.id
_entity.type
_entity.pdbx_description
1 polymer ?
#
loop_
_entity_poly.entity_id
_entity_poly.type
_entity_poly.pdbx_seq_one_letter_code
_entity_poly.pdbx_strand_id
1 'polypeptide(L)'
;MWYPNIVLTRRVRLSIMIFLITSFFVISPLVILYTAGYRYDRTEKHIKETGVITIDIEPRDAVVSLNTLVIDQGLPIHLPNRAPGIYKLELSRQGYIPWSMPIEVTSKQTTYITDIALYRDVLPTNEYTIPNTTASTILSPDGHYVTTITSEEGGMYEILLFDLDTREETILWRGTADDAPEIVWSPFAPLVTLHIARPTGFLIKFIDARTPSDAS
;
A
#
# COMPACT_ATOMS: atom_id res chain seq x y z
N MET A 1 -44.75 29.71 38.27
CA MET A 1 -43.77 28.97 39.10
C MET A 1 -42.82 29.98 39.70
N TRP A 2 -42.84 30.09 41.03
CA TRP A 2 -42.15 31.12 41.80
C TRP A 2 -40.71 30.65 42.07
N TYR A 3 -39.70 31.35 41.57
CA TYR A 3 -38.32 31.12 42.00
C TYR A 3 -38.13 31.88 43.33
N PRO A 4 -37.61 31.24 44.40
CA PRO A 4 -37.35 31.96 45.64
C PRO A 4 -36.33 33.07 45.37
N ASN A 5 -36.60 34.27 45.90
CA ASN A 5 -35.68 35.41 45.85
C ASN A 5 -34.41 35.10 46.67
N ILE A 6 -33.45 34.40 46.07
CA ILE A 6 -32.14 34.16 46.68
C ILE A 6 -31.32 35.45 46.53
N VAL A 7 -31.42 36.33 47.52
CA VAL A 7 -30.60 37.53 47.57
C VAL A 7 -29.22 37.12 48.09
N LEU A 8 -28.28 36.85 47.18
CA LEU A 8 -26.90 36.50 47.54
C LEU A 8 -26.28 37.67 48.32
N THR A 9 -25.99 37.46 49.60
CA THR A 9 -25.29 38.46 50.41
C THR A 9 -23.89 38.70 49.85
N ARG A 10 -23.37 39.93 50.01
CA ARG A 10 -22.06 40.34 49.46
C ARG A 10 -20.94 39.35 49.78
N ARG A 11 -20.97 38.75 50.98
CA ARG A 11 -19.99 37.76 51.43
C ARG A 11 -20.09 36.45 50.66
N VAL A 12 -21.29 35.91 50.46
CA VAL A 12 -21.51 34.66 49.71
C VAL A 12 -21.10 34.82 48.25
N ARG A 13 -21.43 35.95 47.61
CA ARG A 13 -21.01 36.23 46.23
C ARG A 13 -19.48 36.27 46.10
N LEU A 14 -18.80 36.88 47.06
CA LEU A 14 -17.33 36.92 47.12
C LEU A 14 -16.74 35.53 47.35
N SER A 15 -17.32 34.71 48.23
CA SER A 15 -16.86 33.33 48.47
C SER A 15 -16.99 32.46 47.22
N ILE A 16 -18.11 32.53 46.51
CA ILE A 16 -18.31 31.80 45.25
C ILE A 16 -17.29 32.26 44.19
N MET A 17 -17.10 33.57 44.06
CA MET A 17 -16.14 34.15 43.10
C MET A 17 -14.71 33.71 43.40
N ILE A 18 -14.27 33.78 44.66
CA ILE A 18 -12.94 33.35 45.08
C ILE A 18 -12.78 31.85 44.81
N PHE A 19 -13.75 31.03 45.22
CA PHE A 19 -13.72 29.58 44.97
C PHE A 19 -13.57 29.25 43.48
N LEU A 20 -14.34 29.89 42.61
CA LEU A 20 -14.26 29.68 41.15
C LEU A 20 -12.89 30.09 40.60
N ILE A 21 -12.35 31.23 41.03
CA ILE A 21 -11.01 31.68 40.62
C ILE A 21 -9.93 30.70 41.11
N THR A 22 -9.96 30.30 42.38
CA THR A 22 -8.96 29.36 42.93
C THR A 22 -9.07 28.01 42.25
N SER A 23 -10.28 27.50 42.05
CA SER A 23 -10.54 26.26 41.34
C SER A 23 -10.02 26.32 39.90
N PHE A 24 -10.20 27.43 39.20
CA PHE A 24 -9.68 27.61 37.85
C PHE A 24 -8.15 27.54 37.82
N PHE A 25 -7.46 28.21 38.75
CA PHE A 25 -6.00 28.17 38.85
C PHE A 25 -5.44 26.81 39.25
N VAL A 26 -6.26 25.91 39.82
CA VAL A 26 -5.83 24.54 40.15
C VAL A 26 -6.19 23.56 39.05
N ILE A 27 -7.42 23.59 38.55
CA ILE A 27 -7.91 22.64 37.54
C ILE A 27 -7.26 22.90 36.18
N SER A 28 -7.08 24.16 35.78
CA SER A 28 -6.55 24.48 34.45
C SER A 28 -5.12 23.94 34.24
N PRO A 29 -4.15 24.15 35.14
CA PRO A 29 -2.83 23.53 35.03
C PRO A 29 -2.86 21.99 35.05
N LEU A 30 -3.75 21.39 35.86
CA LEU A 30 -3.93 19.93 35.91
C LEU A 30 -4.40 19.38 34.57
N VAL A 31 -5.38 20.04 33.93
CA VAL A 31 -5.87 19.66 32.60
C VAL A 31 -4.77 19.83 31.55
N ILE A 32 -4.03 20.95 31.58
CA ILE A 32 -2.90 21.19 30.66
C ILE A 32 -1.86 20.08 30.79
N LEU A 33 -1.43 19.74 32.00
CA LEU A 33 -0.48 18.65 32.26
C LEU A 33 -1.02 17.30 31.74
N TYR A 34 -2.30 17.02 31.98
CA TYR A 34 -2.95 15.80 31.48
C TYR A 34 -2.94 15.74 29.94
N THR A 35 -3.31 16.84 29.27
CA THR A 35 -3.30 16.92 27.80
C THR A 35 -1.89 16.93 27.21
N ALA A 36 -0.88 17.38 27.96
CA ALA A 36 0.53 17.32 27.59
C ALA A 36 1.15 15.92 27.73
N GLY A 37 0.35 14.90 28.06
CA GLY A 37 0.79 13.50 28.13
C GLY A 37 1.42 13.09 29.45
N TYR A 38 1.32 13.91 30.51
CA TYR A 38 1.76 13.52 31.85
C TYR A 38 0.71 12.61 32.48
N ARG A 39 1.08 11.35 32.72
CA ARG A 39 0.21 10.36 33.38
C ARG A 39 0.76 10.01 34.75
N TYR A 40 -0.10 10.13 35.76
CA TYR A 40 0.25 9.78 37.13
C TYR A 40 0.14 8.25 37.31
N ASP A 41 1.28 7.58 37.47
CA ASP A 41 1.30 6.17 37.83
C ASP A 41 1.12 6.03 39.35
N ARG A 42 -0.06 5.58 39.77
CA ARG A 42 -0.37 5.35 41.20
C ARG A 42 0.50 4.26 41.83
N THR A 43 1.08 3.39 41.02
CA THR A 43 1.88 2.24 41.46
C THR A 43 3.30 2.66 41.81
N GLU A 44 3.94 3.44 40.94
CA GLU A 44 5.33 3.88 41.11
C GLU A 44 5.47 5.28 41.72
N LYS A 45 4.36 6.01 41.93
CA LYS A 45 4.34 7.40 42.43
C LYS A 45 5.18 8.37 41.58
N HIS A 46 5.43 8.03 40.33
CA HIS A 46 6.14 8.88 39.38
C HIS A 46 5.22 9.32 38.24
N ILE A 47 5.49 10.50 37.71
CA ILE A 47 4.86 10.98 36.50
C ILE A 47 5.57 10.28 35.33
N LYS A 48 4.86 9.37 34.66
CA LYS A 48 5.36 8.72 33.45
C LYS A 48 4.92 9.52 32.24
N GLU A 49 5.88 9.82 31.39
CA GLU A 49 5.58 10.37 30.08
C GLU A 49 5.29 9.21 29.12
N THR A 50 4.26 9.33 28.28
CA THR A 50 3.85 8.25 27.37
C THR A 50 3.87 8.70 25.91
N GLY A 51 4.09 7.75 25.01
CA GLY A 51 3.92 7.92 23.57
C GLY A 51 2.59 7.35 23.06
N VAL A 52 2.31 7.60 21.79
CA VAL A 52 1.18 7.04 21.04
C VAL A 52 1.72 6.29 19.83
N ILE A 53 1.14 5.15 19.49
CA ILE A 53 1.47 4.42 18.27
C ILE A 53 0.23 4.41 17.38
N THR A 54 0.38 4.79 16.12
CA THR A 54 -0.67 4.67 15.11
C THR A 54 -0.17 3.74 14.01
N ILE A 55 -0.96 2.71 13.69
CA ILE A 55 -0.62 1.67 12.73
C ILE A 55 -1.70 1.64 11.67
N ASP A 56 -1.31 1.89 10.42
CA ASP A 56 -2.17 1.82 9.24
C ASP A 56 -1.43 1.07 8.13
N ILE A 57 -1.95 -0.10 7.75
CA ILE A 57 -1.28 -1.02 6.83
C ILE A 57 -2.30 -1.64 5.88
N GLU A 58 -1.80 -2.11 4.73
CA GLU A 58 -2.54 -2.91 3.77
C GLU A 58 -1.95 -4.33 3.76
N PRO A 59 -2.74 -5.40 3.82
CA PRO A 59 -4.20 -5.46 3.87
C PRO A 59 -4.78 -5.19 5.27
N ARG A 60 -6.00 -4.64 5.32
CA ARG A 60 -6.67 -4.20 6.57
C ARG A 60 -7.09 -5.31 7.54
N ASP A 61 -7.02 -6.56 7.12
CA ASP A 61 -7.31 -7.75 7.92
C ASP A 61 -6.03 -8.46 8.42
N ALA A 62 -4.88 -7.78 8.36
CA ALA A 62 -3.64 -8.27 8.95
C ALA A 62 -3.67 -8.23 10.49
N VAL A 63 -3.10 -9.26 11.10
CA VAL A 63 -2.92 -9.37 12.54
C VAL A 63 -1.66 -8.62 12.96
N VAL A 64 -1.83 -7.70 13.90
CA VAL A 64 -0.76 -6.85 14.44
C VAL A 64 -0.35 -7.36 15.82
N SER A 65 0.95 -7.57 16.04
CA SER A 65 1.52 -7.93 17.34
C SER A 65 2.58 -6.92 17.77
N LEU A 66 2.66 -6.64 19.07
CA LEU A 66 3.63 -5.73 19.66
C LEU A 66 4.31 -6.42 20.86
N ASN A 67 5.62 -6.66 20.77
CA ASN A 67 6.38 -7.42 21.77
C ASN A 67 5.69 -8.75 22.15
N THR A 68 5.25 -9.52 21.15
CA THR A 68 4.50 -10.80 21.27
C THR A 68 3.03 -10.69 21.70
N LEU A 69 2.55 -9.50 22.08
CA LEU A 69 1.14 -9.30 22.42
C LEU A 69 0.34 -9.00 21.16
N VAL A 70 -0.61 -9.88 20.83
CA VAL A 70 -1.54 -9.67 19.71
C VAL A 70 -2.53 -8.56 20.07
N ILE A 71 -2.72 -7.63 19.14
CA ILE A 71 -3.64 -6.51 19.27
C ILE A 71 -4.90 -6.87 18.49
N ASP A 72 -5.94 -7.24 19.20
CA ASP A 72 -7.25 -7.58 18.62
C ASP A 72 -8.06 -6.31 18.34
N GLN A 73 -7.58 -5.52 17.38
CA GLN A 73 -8.24 -4.29 16.90
C GLN A 73 -8.15 -4.23 15.37
N GLY A 74 -9.23 -3.79 14.72
CA GLY A 74 -9.22 -3.54 13.28
C GLY A 74 -8.35 -2.34 12.92
N LEU A 75 -7.75 -2.39 11.73
CA LEU A 75 -6.94 -1.30 11.20
C LEU A 75 -7.81 -0.12 10.71
N PRO A 76 -7.38 1.14 10.89
CA PRO A 76 -6.14 1.56 11.58
C PRO A 76 -6.22 1.43 13.10
N ILE A 77 -5.11 1.04 13.72
CA ILE A 77 -4.99 0.83 15.16
C ILE A 77 -4.37 2.07 15.81
N HIS A 78 -4.99 2.57 16.88
CA HIS A 78 -4.46 3.64 17.71
C HIS A 78 -4.19 3.15 19.13
N LEU A 79 -2.91 3.12 19.52
CA LEU A 79 -2.43 2.65 20.81
C LEU A 79 -1.91 3.83 21.64
N PRO A 80 -2.77 4.53 22.39
CA PRO A 80 -2.30 5.55 23.29
C PRO A 80 -1.61 4.93 24.52
N ASN A 81 -0.79 5.74 25.20
CA ASN A 81 -0.26 5.47 26.53
C ASN A 81 0.79 4.36 26.59
N ARG A 82 1.61 4.27 25.55
CA ARG A 82 2.73 3.34 25.53
C ARG A 82 3.92 3.94 26.25
N ALA A 83 4.59 3.13 27.06
CA ALA A 83 5.81 3.57 27.71
C ALA A 83 6.86 3.87 26.63
N PRO A 84 7.71 4.90 26.80
CA PRO A 84 8.80 5.13 25.87
C PRO A 84 9.76 3.94 25.86
N GLY A 85 10.25 3.57 24.68
CA GLY A 85 11.12 2.42 24.50
C GLY A 85 11.03 1.79 23.12
N ILE A 86 11.80 0.74 22.91
CA ILE A 86 11.82 -0.02 21.66
C ILE A 86 10.82 -1.17 21.76
N TYR A 87 9.95 -1.27 20.77
CA TYR A 87 8.96 -2.35 20.63
C TYR A 87 9.22 -3.11 19.34
N LYS A 88 9.06 -4.43 19.36
CA LYS A 88 9.03 -5.26 18.16
C LYS A 88 7.61 -5.29 17.62
N LEU A 89 7.41 -4.70 16.46
CA LEU A 89 6.16 -4.77 15.71
C LEU A 89 6.23 -5.95 14.75
N GLU A 90 5.25 -6.85 14.80
CA GLU A 90 5.10 -7.93 13.83
C GLU A 90 3.72 -7.85 13.18
N LEU A 91 3.71 -8.03 11.87
CA LEU A 91 2.51 -8.03 11.03
C LEU A 91 2.42 -9.38 10.35
N SER A 92 1.24 -9.99 10.40
CA SER A 92 1.02 -11.31 9.82
C SER A 92 -0.37 -11.44 9.23
N ARG A 93 -0.46 -12.12 8.09
CA ARG A 93 -1.74 -12.52 7.49
C ARG A 93 -1.53 -13.86 6.77
N GLN A 94 -2.54 -14.71 6.80
CA GLN A 94 -2.49 -16.00 6.10
C GLN A 94 -2.29 -15.79 4.59
N GLY A 95 -1.28 -16.48 4.02
CA GLY A 95 -0.94 -16.37 2.59
C GLY A 95 -0.14 -15.13 2.23
N TYR A 96 0.39 -14.40 3.22
CA TYR A 96 1.25 -13.23 3.06
C TYR A 96 2.57 -13.43 3.77
N ILE A 97 3.62 -12.79 3.27
CA ILE A 97 4.95 -12.80 3.88
C ILE A 97 4.89 -12.00 5.20
N PRO A 98 5.25 -12.60 6.35
CA PRO A 98 5.23 -11.89 7.62
C PRO A 98 6.31 -10.81 7.64
N TRP A 99 6.00 -9.69 8.29
CA TRP A 99 6.92 -8.57 8.40
C TRP A 99 7.16 -8.21 9.87
N SER A 100 8.40 -7.90 10.23
CA SER A 100 8.79 -7.57 11.60
C SER A 100 9.82 -6.45 11.61
N MET A 101 9.60 -5.43 12.43
CA MET A 101 10.51 -4.30 12.57
C MET A 101 10.55 -3.78 14.02
N PRO A 102 11.73 -3.39 14.54
CA PRO A 102 11.81 -2.62 15.77
C PRO A 102 11.30 -1.20 15.53
N ILE A 103 10.39 -0.73 16.38
CA ILE A 103 9.87 0.64 16.39
C ILE A 103 10.29 1.33 17.69
N GLU A 104 10.70 2.59 17.58
CA GLU A 104 11.01 3.43 18.74
C GLU A 104 9.79 4.27 19.10
N VAL A 105 9.39 4.19 20.37
CA VAL A 105 8.31 5.01 20.93
C VAL A 105 8.94 6.08 21.80
N THR A 106 8.82 7.33 21.37
CA THR A 106 9.33 8.48 22.11
C THR A 106 8.23 9.07 22.99
N SER A 107 8.63 9.56 24.16
CA SER A 107 7.76 10.31 25.06
C SER A 107 7.09 11.51 24.37
N LYS A 108 5.80 11.74 24.65
CA LYS A 108 5.00 12.87 24.13
C LYS A 108 4.93 12.96 22.60
N GLN A 109 5.33 11.91 21.90
CA GLN A 109 5.31 11.82 20.45
C GLN A 109 4.37 10.71 20.00
N THR A 110 3.83 10.89 18.80
CA THR A 110 3.13 9.82 18.09
C THR A 110 4.09 9.18 17.09
N THR A 111 4.32 7.88 17.24
CA THR A 111 5.03 7.05 16.25
C THR A 111 4.00 6.59 15.22
N TYR A 112 4.14 7.07 13.99
CA TYR A 112 3.29 6.69 12.86
C TYR A 112 3.95 5.55 12.09
N ILE A 113 3.18 4.49 11.87
CA ILE A 113 3.54 3.37 11.02
C ILE A 113 2.48 3.33 9.94
N THR A 114 2.78 3.98 8.82
CA THR A 114 1.91 4.08 7.64
C THR A 114 2.63 3.48 6.43
N ASP A 115 1.89 3.26 5.35
CA ASP A 115 2.43 2.90 4.04
C ASP A 115 3.15 1.54 3.99
N ILE A 116 2.75 0.60 4.86
CA ILE A 116 3.23 -0.78 4.82
C ILE A 116 2.22 -1.64 4.07
N ALA A 117 2.68 -2.30 3.02
CA ALA A 117 1.92 -3.31 2.29
C ALA A 117 2.54 -4.70 2.52
N LEU A 118 1.76 -5.66 2.98
CA LEU A 118 2.17 -7.07 2.99
C LEU A 118 2.02 -7.65 1.58
N TYR A 119 3.03 -8.42 1.15
CA TYR A 119 3.02 -9.13 -0.12
C TYR A 119 2.51 -10.56 0.05
N ARG A 120 1.76 -11.07 -0.93
CA ARG A 120 1.34 -12.48 -0.93
C ARG A 120 2.56 -13.38 -1.03
N ASP A 121 2.57 -14.44 -0.22
CA ASP A 121 3.58 -15.49 -0.27
C ASP A 121 3.21 -16.49 -1.36
N VAL A 122 3.44 -16.10 -2.61
CA VAL A 122 3.20 -16.92 -3.79
C VAL A 122 4.51 -17.08 -4.55
N LEU A 123 4.83 -18.32 -4.92
CA LEU A 123 5.96 -18.59 -5.79
C LEU A 123 5.66 -18.10 -7.21
N PRO A 124 6.67 -17.60 -7.94
CA PRO A 124 6.52 -17.30 -9.36
C PRO A 124 6.00 -18.53 -10.09
N THR A 125 4.91 -18.38 -10.84
CA THR A 125 4.37 -19.43 -11.70
C THR A 125 4.82 -19.17 -13.13
N ASN A 126 5.16 -20.24 -13.86
CA ASN A 126 5.46 -20.15 -15.29
C ASN A 126 4.13 -20.14 -16.06
N GLU A 127 3.69 -18.96 -16.50
CA GLU A 127 2.45 -18.79 -17.28
C GLU A 127 2.69 -18.96 -18.79
N TYR A 128 3.92 -18.78 -19.27
CA TYR A 128 4.25 -18.88 -20.70
C TYR A 128 5.64 -19.49 -20.93
N THR A 129 5.67 -20.56 -21.75
CA THR A 129 6.92 -21.21 -22.15
C THR A 129 7.40 -20.63 -23.46
N ILE A 130 8.55 -19.94 -23.41
CA ILE A 130 9.17 -19.32 -24.58
C ILE A 130 9.62 -20.42 -25.57
N PRO A 131 9.21 -20.37 -26.85
CA PRO A 131 9.69 -21.28 -27.88
C PRO A 131 11.23 -21.25 -28.03
N ASN A 132 11.86 -22.38 -28.33
CA ASN A 132 13.33 -22.46 -28.45
C ASN A 132 13.91 -21.66 -29.62
N THR A 133 13.08 -21.30 -30.62
CA THR A 133 13.45 -20.50 -31.81
C THR A 133 13.16 -19.01 -31.62
N THR A 134 12.96 -18.56 -30.38
CA THR A 134 12.60 -17.18 -30.08
C THR A 134 13.76 -16.22 -30.28
N ALA A 135 13.54 -15.21 -31.12
CA ALA A 135 14.40 -14.05 -31.26
C ALA A 135 14.11 -12.96 -30.21
N SER A 136 12.83 -12.73 -29.88
CA SER A 136 12.41 -11.73 -28.88
C SER A 136 11.08 -12.09 -28.25
N THR A 137 10.86 -11.72 -26.99
CA THR A 137 9.57 -11.84 -26.29
C THR A 137 9.32 -10.59 -25.45
N ILE A 138 8.15 -10.00 -25.62
CA ILE A 138 7.77 -8.73 -24.99
C ILE A 138 6.38 -8.89 -24.38
N LEU A 139 6.24 -8.53 -23.11
CA LEU A 139 4.97 -8.46 -22.39
C LEU A 139 4.28 -7.13 -22.68
N SER A 140 2.96 -7.14 -22.86
CA SER A 140 2.16 -5.95 -23.00
C SER A 140 2.17 -5.10 -21.72
N PRO A 141 2.01 -3.77 -21.80
CA PRO A 141 2.06 -2.89 -20.62
C PRO A 141 0.98 -3.17 -19.58
N ASP A 142 -0.15 -3.74 -20.00
CA ASP A 142 -1.24 -4.16 -19.13
C ASP A 142 -1.05 -5.56 -18.54
N GLY A 143 -0.04 -6.31 -18.98
CA GLY A 143 0.30 -7.64 -18.48
C GLY A 143 -0.62 -8.76 -18.92
N HIS A 144 -1.50 -8.53 -19.91
CA HIS A 144 -2.47 -9.52 -20.40
C HIS A 144 -2.00 -10.28 -21.64
N TYR A 145 -1.03 -9.75 -22.39
CA TYR A 145 -0.60 -10.33 -23.65
C TYR A 145 0.92 -10.45 -23.74
N VAL A 146 1.40 -11.50 -24.39
CA VAL A 146 2.81 -11.71 -24.68
C VAL A 146 3.00 -11.81 -26.18
N THR A 147 3.83 -10.96 -26.74
CA THR A 147 4.25 -11.07 -28.14
C THR A 147 5.60 -11.75 -28.24
N THR A 148 5.70 -12.77 -29.09
CA THR A 148 6.94 -13.51 -29.33
C THR A 148 7.29 -13.47 -30.81
N ILE A 149 8.55 -13.17 -31.11
CA ILE A 149 9.13 -13.26 -32.46
C ILE A 149 9.92 -14.56 -32.51
N THR A 150 9.54 -15.47 -33.37
CA THR A 150 10.32 -16.67 -33.68
C THR A 150 11.04 -16.49 -35.02
N SER A 151 12.25 -17.02 -35.12
CA SER A 151 13.03 -17.06 -36.36
C SER A 151 13.29 -18.50 -36.75
N GLU A 152 12.93 -18.87 -37.96
CA GLU A 152 13.19 -20.20 -38.54
C GLU A 152 14.30 -20.15 -39.59
N GLU A 153 14.77 -21.33 -40.01
CA GLU A 153 15.74 -21.45 -41.10
C GLU A 153 15.20 -20.84 -42.40
N GLY A 154 16.03 -20.07 -43.11
CA GLY A 154 15.65 -19.41 -44.36
C GLY A 154 15.15 -17.96 -44.22
N GLY A 155 15.34 -17.33 -43.06
CA GLY A 155 14.97 -15.92 -42.85
C GLY A 155 13.47 -15.69 -42.70
N MET A 156 12.72 -16.75 -42.35
CA MET A 156 11.31 -16.67 -42.03
C MET A 156 11.14 -16.28 -40.56
N TYR A 157 10.26 -15.32 -40.32
CA TYR A 157 9.90 -14.86 -39.00
C TYR A 157 8.40 -15.04 -38.78
N GLU A 158 8.04 -15.43 -37.56
CA GLU A 158 6.66 -15.45 -37.10
C GLU A 158 6.49 -14.58 -35.87
N ILE A 159 5.40 -13.83 -35.84
CA ILE A 159 5.03 -12.99 -34.73
C ILE A 159 3.76 -13.57 -34.12
N LEU A 160 3.92 -14.09 -32.91
CA LEU A 160 2.88 -14.74 -32.12
C LEU A 160 2.37 -13.76 -31.05
N LEU A 161 1.08 -13.82 -30.76
CA LEU A 161 0.42 -13.15 -29.65
C LEU A 161 -0.19 -14.22 -28.76
N PHE A 162 0.27 -14.30 -27.53
CA PHE A 162 -0.26 -15.18 -26.50
C PHE A 162 -1.08 -14.36 -25.51
N ASP A 163 -2.32 -14.77 -25.27
CA ASP A 163 -3.22 -14.18 -24.27
C ASP A 163 -3.03 -14.92 -22.94
N LEU A 164 -2.63 -14.20 -21.89
CA LEU A 164 -2.36 -14.77 -20.57
C LEU A 164 -3.64 -15.14 -19.78
N ASP A 165 -4.77 -14.53 -20.11
CA ASP A 165 -6.06 -14.81 -19.46
C ASP A 165 -6.70 -16.06 -20.06
N THR A 166 -6.75 -16.15 -21.40
CA THR A 166 -7.38 -17.25 -22.12
C THR A 166 -6.43 -18.42 -22.40
N ARG A 167 -5.11 -18.16 -22.36
CA ARG A 167 -4.04 -19.10 -22.73
C ARG A 167 -4.10 -19.54 -24.20
N GLU A 168 -4.64 -18.68 -25.05
CA GLU A 168 -4.70 -18.89 -26.50
C GLU A 168 -3.54 -18.19 -27.22
N GLU A 169 -3.00 -18.84 -28.25
CA GLU A 169 -1.95 -18.29 -29.10
C GLU A 169 -2.49 -17.99 -30.49
N THR A 170 -2.24 -16.78 -30.98
CA THR A 170 -2.65 -16.31 -32.31
C THR A 170 -1.44 -15.82 -33.10
N ILE A 171 -1.38 -16.17 -34.38
CA ILE A 171 -0.35 -15.67 -35.30
C ILE A 171 -0.76 -14.28 -35.81
N LEU A 172 0.00 -13.25 -35.49
CA LEU A 172 -0.23 -11.88 -35.97
C LEU A 172 0.35 -11.64 -37.36
N TRP A 173 1.49 -12.26 -37.63
CA TRP A 173 2.19 -12.14 -38.89
C TRP A 173 3.16 -13.30 -39.10
N ARG A 174 3.32 -13.71 -40.35
CA ARG A 174 4.29 -14.73 -40.79
C ARG A 174 4.85 -14.32 -42.14
N GLY A 175 6.17 -14.31 -42.29
CA GLY A 175 6.80 -14.02 -43.58
C GLY A 175 8.31 -13.88 -43.52
N THR A 176 8.93 -13.67 -44.67
CA THR A 176 10.37 -13.42 -44.79
C THR A 176 10.68 -11.94 -44.64
N ALA A 177 11.73 -11.61 -43.90
CA ALA A 177 12.22 -10.24 -43.74
C ALA A 177 13.76 -10.23 -43.87
N ASP A 178 14.32 -9.12 -44.34
CA ASP A 178 15.77 -8.96 -44.47
C ASP A 178 16.45 -8.81 -43.10
N ASP A 179 15.76 -8.12 -42.18
CA ASP A 179 16.16 -7.93 -40.79
C ASP A 179 15.05 -8.47 -39.85
N ALA A 180 15.43 -8.74 -38.59
CA ALA A 180 14.49 -9.17 -37.57
C ALA A 180 13.38 -8.11 -37.38
N PRO A 181 12.09 -8.50 -37.42
CA PRO A 181 11.00 -7.58 -37.14
C PRO A 181 11.12 -6.93 -35.76
N GLU A 182 10.68 -5.69 -35.64
CA GLU A 182 10.56 -5.00 -34.36
C GLU A 182 9.11 -4.90 -33.92
N ILE A 183 8.87 -5.06 -32.62
CA ILE A 183 7.56 -4.97 -32.01
C ILE A 183 7.57 -3.86 -30.96
N VAL A 184 6.60 -2.96 -31.04
CA VAL A 184 6.40 -1.88 -30.07
C VAL A 184 4.97 -1.89 -29.58
N TRP A 185 4.81 -2.00 -28.26
CA TRP A 185 3.51 -1.87 -27.61
C TRP A 185 3.17 -0.41 -27.32
N SER A 186 1.90 -0.05 -27.49
CA SER A 186 1.37 1.22 -27.01
C SER A 186 1.35 1.22 -25.48
N PRO A 187 1.87 2.27 -24.81
CA PRO A 187 1.86 2.35 -23.34
C PRO A 187 0.46 2.62 -22.76
N PHE A 188 -0.53 2.94 -23.60
CA PHE A 188 -1.86 3.39 -23.16
C PHE A 188 -3.01 2.48 -23.61
N ALA A 189 -2.77 1.55 -24.52
CA ALA A 189 -3.79 0.70 -25.08
C ALA A 189 -3.19 -0.65 -25.48
N PRO A 190 -3.98 -1.74 -25.56
CA PRO A 190 -3.54 -3.06 -26.04
C PRO A 190 -3.36 -3.06 -27.57
N LEU A 191 -2.61 -2.09 -28.09
CA LEU A 191 -2.27 -1.95 -29.49
C LEU A 191 -0.79 -2.29 -29.65
N VAL A 192 -0.49 -3.13 -30.63
CA VAL A 192 0.88 -3.49 -31.00
C VAL A 192 1.18 -2.98 -32.40
N THR A 193 2.36 -2.38 -32.56
CA THR A 193 2.88 -1.96 -33.86
C THR A 193 3.98 -2.90 -34.29
N LEU A 194 3.85 -3.46 -35.49
CA LEU A 194 4.84 -4.34 -36.11
C LEU A 194 5.62 -3.54 -37.15
N HIS A 195 6.95 -3.52 -37.03
CA HIS A 195 7.87 -2.87 -37.96
C HIS A 195 8.68 -3.94 -38.68
N ILE A 196 8.48 -4.08 -39.99
CA ILE A 196 9.12 -5.12 -40.80
C ILE A 196 9.92 -4.46 -41.92
N ALA A 197 11.23 -4.67 -41.93
CA ALA A 197 12.12 -4.24 -43.00
C ALA A 197 12.02 -5.18 -44.21
N ARG A 198 11.91 -4.61 -45.41
CA ARG A 198 11.87 -5.32 -46.70
C ARG A 198 12.85 -4.67 -47.68
N PRO A 199 13.23 -5.35 -48.79
CA PRO A 199 14.21 -4.82 -49.74
C PRO A 199 13.81 -3.47 -50.36
N THR A 200 12.50 -3.19 -50.43
CA THR A 200 11.93 -2.01 -51.07
C THR A 200 11.34 -0.99 -50.10
N GLY A 201 11.46 -1.19 -48.77
CA GLY A 201 10.95 -0.26 -47.76
C GLY A 201 10.55 -0.91 -46.43
N PHE A 202 9.77 -0.20 -45.62
CA PHE A 202 9.27 -0.67 -44.33
C PHE A 202 7.76 -0.92 -44.38
N LEU A 203 7.32 -2.05 -43.81
CA LEU A 203 5.91 -2.31 -43.52
C LEU A 203 5.66 -2.02 -42.05
N ILE A 204 4.76 -1.08 -41.78
CA ILE A 204 4.28 -0.77 -40.43
C ILE A 204 2.82 -1.20 -40.35
N LYS A 205 2.48 -2.03 -39.35
CA LYS A 205 1.12 -2.53 -39.14
C LYS A 205 0.70 -2.32 -37.70
N PHE A 206 -0.50 -1.78 -37.51
CA PHE A 206 -1.13 -1.63 -36.20
C PHE A 206 -2.12 -2.76 -36.03
N ILE A 207 -2.05 -3.45 -34.89
CA ILE A 207 -2.95 -4.56 -34.55
C ILE A 207 -3.51 -4.32 -33.16
N ASP A 208 -4.82 -4.47 -33.01
CA ASP A 208 -5.48 -4.53 -31.71
C ASP A 208 -5.37 -5.94 -31.15
N ALA A 209 -4.71 -6.10 -30.01
CA ALA A 209 -4.47 -7.40 -29.39
C ALA A 209 -5.78 -8.06 -28.92
N ARG A 210 -6.87 -7.30 -28.75
CA ARG A 210 -8.19 -7.80 -28.38
C ARG A 210 -8.92 -8.47 -29.55
N THR A 211 -8.61 -8.07 -30.78
CA THR A 211 -9.23 -8.58 -32.01
C THR A 211 -8.14 -8.81 -33.08
N PRO A 212 -7.24 -9.79 -32.87
CA PRO A 212 -6.06 -9.99 -33.71
C PRO A 212 -6.40 -10.49 -35.14
N SER A 213 -7.64 -10.93 -35.39
CA SER A 213 -8.09 -11.52 -36.66
C SER A 213 -8.31 -10.53 -37.81
N ASP A 214 -8.43 -9.23 -37.54
CA ASP A 214 -8.72 -8.22 -38.57
C ASP A 214 -7.49 -7.83 -39.40
N ALA A 215 -6.43 -8.63 -39.31
CA ALA A 215 -5.10 -8.33 -39.81
C ALA A 215 -4.75 -9.05 -41.14
N SER A 216 -5.71 -9.66 -41.84
CA SER A 216 -5.46 -10.37 -43.11
C SER A 216 -5.07 -9.45 -44.26
#